data_AF-A0A815DSD6-F1
#
_entry.id   AF-A0A815DSD6-F1
#
_cell.length_a   1.000
_cell.length_b   1.000
_cell.length_c   1.000
_cell.angle_alpha   90.00
_cell.angle_beta   90.00
_cell.angle_gamma   90.00
#
_symmetry.space_group_name_H-M   'P 1'
#
loop_
_entity.id
_entity.type
_entity.pdbx_description
1 polymer ?
#
loop_
_entity_poly.entity_id
_entity_poly.type
_entity_poly.pdbx_seq_one_letter_code
_entity_poly.pdbx_strand_id
1 'polypeptide(L)'
;MDNDYPKLIHDMFGRWEGGIWQTIPDQIDTAVTWPNQQIFFFKGKHYWKTNRFQLQAGYPRLISDGFRGLDEQHFFTGHLDAAFIYSGDNHTYFIKDAMVWRLNINIEFTNSIDIDYPQFVSSWLHIGEKITSALQWINGRTYFFSYKSYYRYDHINHQVDDSYPTYPRPISEWWLQCKHGASSSETSGTATYSHFSRWKRAAIIFESNYTDFDSLNHNNGQRKMEQNSFLINIFLFVITYYL
;
A
#
# COMPACT_ATOMS: atom_id res chain seq x y z
N MET A 1 -4.08 4.17 17.74
CA MET A 1 -4.97 4.52 16.61
C MET A 1 -5.51 5.90 16.92
N ASP A 2 -5.47 6.81 15.95
CA ASP A 2 -6.11 8.11 16.06
C ASP A 2 -7.63 7.92 16.20
N ASN A 3 -8.28 8.72 17.06
CA ASN A 3 -9.71 8.60 17.37
C ASN A 3 -10.60 8.91 16.17
N ASP A 4 -10.01 9.51 15.13
CA ASP A 4 -10.69 9.96 13.92
C ASP A 4 -10.88 8.86 12.86
N TYR A 5 -10.34 7.65 13.04
CA TYR A 5 -10.39 6.56 12.04
C TYR A 5 -11.19 5.35 12.52
N PRO A 6 -11.85 4.60 11.62
CA PRO A 6 -11.77 4.66 10.16
C PRO A 6 -12.63 5.76 9.52
N LYS A 7 -12.14 6.36 8.42
CA LYS A 7 -12.90 7.26 7.53
C LYS A 7 -13.08 6.61 6.16
N LEU A 8 -14.18 6.90 5.48
CA LEU A 8 -14.41 6.43 4.11
C LEU A 8 -13.52 7.23 3.17
N ILE A 9 -12.96 6.55 2.17
CA ILE A 9 -12.06 7.19 1.20
C ILE A 9 -12.78 8.32 0.46
N HIS A 10 -14.08 8.16 0.20
CA HIS A 10 -14.86 9.16 -0.51
C HIS A 10 -15.14 10.45 0.28
N ASP A 11 -15.03 10.39 1.61
CA ASP A 11 -15.13 11.55 2.50
C ASP A 11 -13.80 12.32 2.57
N MET A 12 -12.69 11.62 2.35
CA MET A 12 -11.34 12.17 2.47
C MET A 12 -10.85 12.81 1.17
N PHE A 13 -11.20 12.22 0.03
CA PHE A 13 -10.65 12.59 -1.28
C PHE A 13 -11.77 12.91 -2.27
N GLY A 14 -12.16 14.18 -2.33
CA GLY A 14 -13.12 14.62 -3.32
C GLY A 14 -12.97 16.07 -3.73
N ARG A 15 -13.85 16.49 -4.64
CA ARG A 15 -13.88 17.81 -5.24
C ARG A 15 -15.31 18.14 -5.67
N TRP A 16 -15.72 19.39 -5.46
CA TRP A 16 -16.94 19.91 -6.07
C TRP A 16 -16.69 20.31 -7.53
N GLU A 17 -17.52 19.82 -8.45
CA GLU A 17 -17.49 20.16 -9.87
C GLU A 17 -18.91 20.30 -10.40
N GLY A 18 -19.27 21.50 -10.88
CA GLY A 18 -20.60 21.74 -11.46
C GLY A 18 -21.77 21.48 -10.49
N GLY A 19 -21.56 21.64 -9.18
CA GLY A 19 -22.58 21.34 -8.16
C GLY A 19 -22.68 19.87 -7.74
N ILE A 20 -21.80 19.01 -8.26
CA ILE A 20 -21.74 17.57 -7.93
C ILE A 20 -20.45 17.29 -7.15
N TRP A 21 -20.54 16.48 -6.10
CA TRP A 21 -19.36 15.97 -5.38
C TRP A 21 -18.75 14.80 -6.16
N GLN A 22 -17.57 15.02 -6.71
CA GLN A 22 -16.75 13.99 -7.35
C GLN A 22 -15.80 13.40 -6.33
N THR A 23 -15.65 12.07 -6.32
CA THR A 23 -14.89 11.39 -5.29
C THR A 23 -14.28 10.06 -5.78
N ILE A 24 -13.41 9.49 -4.96
CA ILE A 24 -12.81 8.17 -5.19
C ILE A 24 -13.80 7.10 -4.72
N PRO A 25 -14.09 6.07 -5.54
CA PRO A 25 -15.00 5.01 -5.13
C PRO A 25 -14.41 4.20 -3.97
N ASP A 26 -15.29 3.66 -3.14
CA ASP A 26 -14.90 2.69 -2.12
C ASP A 26 -14.33 1.41 -2.76
N GLN A 27 -13.67 0.57 -1.96
CA GLN A 27 -13.11 -0.70 -2.41
C GLN A 27 -12.11 -0.52 -3.57
N ILE A 28 -11.17 0.42 -3.40
CA ILE A 28 -10.02 0.55 -4.32
C ILE A 28 -9.19 -0.75 -4.33
N ASP A 29 -8.51 -1.00 -5.43
CA ASP A 29 -7.61 -2.14 -5.59
C ASP A 29 -6.25 -1.87 -4.93
N THR A 30 -5.66 -0.71 -5.19
CA THR A 30 -4.37 -0.27 -4.62
C THR A 30 -4.22 1.25 -4.73
N ALA A 31 -3.25 1.81 -4.03
CA ALA A 31 -2.83 3.20 -4.17
C ALA A 31 -1.30 3.33 -4.04
N VAL A 32 -0.72 4.37 -4.65
CA VAL A 32 0.69 4.75 -4.46
C VAL A 32 0.80 6.26 -4.31
N THR A 33 1.66 6.69 -3.39
CA THR A 33 2.03 8.10 -3.22
C THR A 33 3.39 8.33 -3.85
N TRP A 34 3.46 9.30 -4.77
CA TRP A 34 4.70 9.75 -5.36
C TRP A 34 5.37 10.82 -4.48
N PRO A 35 6.71 11.02 -4.62
CA PRO A 35 7.46 11.99 -3.82
C PRO A 35 6.93 13.43 -3.89
N ASN A 36 6.23 13.79 -4.98
CA ASN A 36 5.63 15.11 -5.17
C ASN A 36 4.24 15.25 -4.52
N GLN A 37 3.89 14.40 -3.55
CA GLN A 37 2.61 14.38 -2.83
C GLN A 37 1.38 14.09 -3.72
N GLN A 38 1.61 13.56 -4.92
CA GLN A 38 0.54 13.05 -5.76
C GLN A 38 0.21 11.62 -5.33
N ILE A 39 -1.08 11.36 -5.13
CA ILE A 39 -1.56 10.02 -4.78
C ILE A 39 -2.37 9.51 -5.96
N PHE A 40 -2.04 8.30 -6.39
CA PHE A 40 -2.72 7.58 -7.46
C PHE A 40 -3.50 6.43 -6.84
N PHE A 41 -4.80 6.41 -7.09
CA PHE A 41 -5.70 5.36 -6.61
C PHE A 41 -6.18 4.56 -7.81
N PHE A 42 -6.21 3.23 -7.69
CA PHE A 42 -6.56 2.34 -8.79
C PHE A 42 -7.78 1.51 -8.41
N LYS A 43 -8.72 1.38 -9.35
CA LYS A 43 -9.87 0.48 -9.21
C LYS A 43 -10.32 0.00 -10.58
N GLY A 44 -10.31 -1.32 -10.78
CA GLY A 44 -10.51 -1.89 -12.09
C GLY A 44 -9.56 -1.26 -13.11
N LYS A 45 -10.08 -0.96 -14.31
CA LYS A 45 -9.31 -0.37 -15.40
C LYS A 45 -9.07 1.14 -15.24
N HIS A 46 -9.50 1.72 -14.12
CA HIS A 46 -9.49 3.16 -13.89
C HIS A 46 -8.50 3.55 -12.81
N TYR A 47 -8.01 4.78 -12.89
CA TYR A 47 -7.28 5.41 -11.82
C TYR A 47 -7.78 6.83 -11.55
N TRP A 48 -7.56 7.30 -10.33
CA TRP A 48 -7.81 8.65 -9.85
C TRP A 48 -6.47 9.23 -9.39
N LYS A 49 -6.32 10.56 -9.54
CA LYS A 49 -5.15 11.28 -9.09
C LYS A 49 -5.56 12.39 -8.13
N THR A 50 -4.83 12.53 -7.04
CA THR A 50 -4.96 13.67 -6.14
C THR A 50 -3.68 14.50 -6.14
N ASN A 51 -3.81 15.78 -5.80
CA ASN A 51 -2.69 16.63 -5.41
C ASN A 51 -3.00 17.15 -4.00
N ARG A 52 -2.13 16.86 -3.01
CA ARG A 52 -2.36 17.27 -1.61
C ARG A 52 -3.78 16.97 -1.12
N PHE A 53 -4.21 15.71 -1.28
CA PHE A 53 -5.54 15.21 -0.89
C PHE A 53 -6.74 15.71 -1.72
N GLN A 54 -6.54 16.63 -2.67
CA GLN A 54 -7.62 17.11 -3.55
C GLN A 54 -7.69 16.30 -4.84
N LEU A 55 -8.86 15.71 -5.11
CA LEU A 55 -9.13 15.01 -6.37
C LEU A 55 -8.96 15.97 -7.55
N GLN A 56 -8.20 15.55 -8.55
CA GLN A 56 -7.97 16.33 -9.76
C GLN A 56 -9.14 16.22 -10.74
N ALA A 57 -9.42 17.30 -11.47
CA ALA A 57 -10.43 17.31 -12.53
C ALA A 57 -10.05 16.34 -13.67
N GLY A 58 -11.07 15.80 -14.38
CA GLY A 58 -10.86 14.88 -15.50
C GLY A 58 -10.53 13.43 -15.09
N TYR A 59 -10.78 13.08 -13.83
CA TYR A 59 -10.66 11.71 -13.29
C TYR A 59 -12.04 11.13 -12.95
N PRO A 60 -12.23 9.79 -13.05
CA PRO A 60 -11.23 8.77 -13.37
C PRO A 60 -10.74 8.80 -14.83
N ARG A 61 -9.54 8.27 -15.05
CA ARG A 61 -8.99 7.98 -16.38
C ARG A 61 -8.67 6.50 -16.51
N LEU A 62 -8.55 6.00 -17.74
CA LEU A 62 -8.13 4.62 -17.96
C LEU A 62 -6.64 4.45 -17.63
N ILE A 63 -6.27 3.33 -17.02
CA ILE A 63 -4.87 2.99 -16.74
C ILE A 63 -4.05 3.00 -18.04
N SER A 64 -4.62 2.55 -19.15
CA SER A 64 -4.02 2.60 -20.49
C SER A 64 -3.61 4.00 -20.94
N ASP A 65 -4.32 5.04 -20.49
CA ASP A 65 -4.04 6.42 -20.90
C ASP A 65 -2.91 7.04 -20.06
N GLY A 66 -2.85 6.66 -18.78
CA GLY A 66 -1.95 7.25 -17.79
C GLY A 66 -0.70 6.44 -17.46
N PHE A 67 -0.69 5.16 -17.82
CA PHE A 67 0.35 4.16 -17.54
C PHE A 67 0.46 3.20 -18.73
N ARG A 68 0.88 3.73 -19.88
CA ARG A 68 0.90 3.06 -21.17
C ARG A 68 1.74 1.79 -21.12
N GLY A 69 1.29 0.75 -21.82
CA GLY A 69 2.00 -0.54 -21.87
C GLY A 69 1.74 -1.45 -20.68
N LEU A 70 0.99 -1.04 -19.65
CA LEU A 70 0.47 -1.99 -18.65
C LEU A 70 -0.61 -2.90 -19.23
N ASP A 71 -1.51 -2.34 -20.03
CA ASP A 71 -2.70 -3.01 -20.57
C ASP A 71 -2.44 -3.78 -21.88
N GLU A 72 -1.35 -3.47 -22.57
CA GLU A 72 -0.88 -4.20 -23.75
C GLU A 72 -0.29 -5.59 -23.40
N GLN A 73 -0.08 -5.87 -22.11
CA GLN A 73 0.53 -7.09 -21.61
C GLN A 73 -0.52 -8.15 -21.31
N HIS A 74 -0.34 -9.37 -21.82
CA HIS A 74 -1.29 -10.49 -21.68
C HIS A 74 -1.66 -10.85 -20.23
N PHE A 75 -0.86 -10.44 -19.25
CA PHE A 75 -1.08 -10.73 -17.83
C PHE A 75 -1.91 -9.68 -17.08
N PHE A 76 -2.21 -8.52 -17.70
CA PHE A 76 -2.97 -7.46 -17.04
C PHE A 76 -4.48 -7.65 -17.24
N THR A 77 -5.18 -7.96 -16.15
CA THR A 77 -6.63 -8.19 -16.18
C THR A 77 -7.46 -6.94 -15.86
N GLY A 78 -6.84 -5.75 -15.89
CA GLY A 78 -7.54 -4.52 -15.56
C GLY A 78 -7.82 -4.33 -14.08
N HIS A 79 -7.03 -4.89 -13.16
CA HIS A 79 -6.98 -4.48 -11.76
C HIS A 79 -5.59 -4.83 -11.22
N LEU A 80 -5.12 -4.10 -10.21
CA LEU A 80 -3.79 -4.28 -9.63
C LEU A 80 -3.88 -4.90 -8.24
N ASP A 81 -2.89 -5.70 -7.85
CA ASP A 81 -2.76 -6.19 -6.47
C ASP A 81 -1.90 -5.24 -5.62
N ALA A 82 -0.89 -4.57 -6.20
CA ALA A 82 -0.13 -3.54 -5.51
C ALA A 82 0.41 -2.46 -6.46
N ALA A 83 0.64 -1.25 -5.92
CA ALA A 83 1.37 -0.16 -6.53
C ALA A 83 2.27 0.47 -5.46
N PHE A 84 3.57 0.64 -5.71
CA PHE A 84 4.52 1.09 -4.69
C PHE A 84 5.77 1.74 -5.30
N ILE A 85 6.50 2.49 -4.49
CA ILE A 85 7.87 2.92 -4.81
C ILE A 85 8.84 1.87 -4.29
N TYR A 86 9.75 1.39 -5.13
CA TYR A 86 10.75 0.41 -4.71
C TYR A 86 11.99 1.09 -4.13
N SER A 87 12.46 0.61 -2.98
CA SER A 87 13.57 1.23 -2.25
C SER A 87 14.92 1.15 -2.95
N GLY A 88 15.11 0.23 -3.90
CA GLY A 88 16.40 0.04 -4.57
C GLY A 88 16.70 1.08 -5.66
N ASP A 89 15.68 1.60 -6.33
CA ASP A 89 15.85 2.52 -7.47
C ASP A 89 14.85 3.70 -7.46
N ASN A 90 13.95 3.77 -6.46
CA ASN A 90 12.88 4.75 -6.34
C ASN A 90 11.93 4.84 -7.55
N HIS A 91 11.87 3.81 -8.39
CA HIS A 91 10.88 3.74 -9.46
C HIS A 91 9.53 3.27 -8.90
N THR A 92 8.46 3.57 -9.63
CA THR A 92 7.13 3.01 -9.32
C THR A 92 7.01 1.62 -9.91
N TYR A 93 6.51 0.68 -9.11
CA TYR A 93 6.25 -0.68 -9.52
C TYR A 93 4.79 -1.05 -9.31
N PHE A 94 4.30 -1.94 -10.16
CA PHE A 94 2.96 -2.50 -10.11
C PHE A 94 3.04 -4.02 -10.00
N ILE A 95 2.20 -4.63 -9.17
CA ILE A 95 2.07 -6.09 -9.07
C ILE A 95 0.65 -6.49 -9.43
N LYS A 96 0.56 -7.56 -10.23
CA LYS A 96 -0.67 -8.27 -10.53
C LYS A 96 -0.39 -9.77 -10.61
N ASP A 97 -1.05 -10.52 -9.74
CA ASP A 97 -0.88 -11.95 -9.56
C ASP A 97 0.59 -12.32 -9.33
N ALA A 98 1.25 -12.99 -10.27
CA ALA A 98 2.65 -13.41 -10.15
C ALA A 98 3.62 -12.48 -10.88
N MET A 99 3.13 -11.39 -11.48
CA MET A 99 3.91 -10.50 -12.32
C MET A 99 4.14 -9.15 -11.64
N VAL A 100 5.34 -8.60 -11.86
CA VAL A 100 5.70 -7.24 -11.48
C VAL A 100 6.07 -6.44 -12.74
N TRP A 101 5.68 -5.17 -12.78
CA TRP A 101 6.01 -4.21 -13.82
C TRP A 101 6.72 -3.00 -13.20
N ARG A 102 7.74 -2.46 -13.87
CA ARG A 102 8.38 -1.19 -13.50
C ARG A 102 7.95 -0.08 -14.44
N LEU A 103 7.53 1.04 -13.84
CA LEU A 103 7.22 2.25 -14.57
C LEU A 103 8.53 2.95 -14.98
N ASN A 104 8.66 3.19 -16.28
CA ASN A 104 9.67 4.07 -16.84
C ASN A 104 9.27 5.53 -16.60
N ILE A 105 9.96 6.16 -15.66
CA ILE A 105 9.78 7.59 -15.30
C ILE A 105 10.72 8.52 -16.09
N ASN A 106 11.62 7.96 -16.91
CA ASN A 106 12.63 8.73 -17.67
C ASN A 106 12.10 9.23 -19.02
N ILE A 107 10.88 8.82 -19.40
CA ILE A 107 10.25 9.28 -20.64
C ILE A 107 9.29 10.40 -20.28
N GLU A 108 9.77 11.65 -20.43
CA GLU A 108 9.16 12.91 -19.96
C GLU A 108 7.69 13.14 -20.39
N PHE A 109 7.15 12.34 -21.30
CA PHE A 109 5.78 12.50 -21.82
C PHE A 109 4.93 11.22 -21.78
N THR A 110 5.50 10.07 -21.41
CA THR A 110 4.75 8.82 -21.32
C THR A 110 5.22 8.00 -20.14
N ASN A 111 4.44 8.02 -19.06
CA ASN A 111 4.43 6.99 -18.02
C ASN A 111 4.22 5.62 -18.70
N SER A 112 5.31 4.96 -19.07
CA SER A 112 5.29 3.72 -19.85
C SER A 112 5.98 2.61 -19.09
N ILE A 113 5.72 1.35 -19.43
CA ILE A 113 6.40 0.22 -18.80
C ILE A 113 7.79 0.01 -19.42
N ASP A 114 8.77 -0.28 -18.56
CA ASP A 114 10.12 -0.62 -19.01
C ASP A 114 10.17 -1.93 -19.81
N ILE A 115 11.04 -1.96 -20.82
CA ILE A 115 11.11 -3.05 -21.81
C ILE A 115 11.45 -4.43 -21.22
N ASP A 116 12.18 -4.47 -20.11
CA ASP A 116 12.58 -5.71 -19.44
C ASP A 116 11.52 -6.25 -18.45
N TYR A 117 10.30 -5.72 -18.52
CA TYR A 117 9.16 -6.09 -17.68
C TYR A 117 7.97 -6.56 -18.55
N PRO A 118 7.12 -7.48 -18.04
CA PRO A 118 7.06 -7.94 -16.65
C PRO A 118 8.08 -9.04 -16.26
N GLN A 119 8.34 -9.14 -14.96
CA GLN A 119 9.10 -10.24 -14.35
C GLN A 119 8.24 -11.02 -13.35
N PHE A 120 8.63 -12.25 -13.03
CA PHE A 120 7.99 -13.02 -11.97
C PHE A 120 8.37 -12.46 -10.59
N VAL A 121 7.36 -12.20 -9.75
CA VAL A 121 7.54 -11.70 -8.37
C VAL A 121 8.42 -12.65 -7.55
N SER A 122 8.28 -13.96 -7.73
CA SER A 122 9.07 -14.96 -7.01
C SER A 122 10.55 -14.92 -7.36
N SER A 123 10.88 -14.68 -8.64
CA SER A 123 12.27 -14.49 -9.08
C SER A 123 12.82 -13.12 -8.67
N TRP A 124 11.98 -12.09 -8.63
CA TRP A 124 12.39 -10.72 -8.35
C TRP A 124 12.58 -10.43 -6.84
N LEU A 125 11.70 -10.97 -5.98
CA LEU A 125 11.73 -10.75 -4.53
C LEU A 125 12.20 -11.96 -3.71
N HIS A 126 12.34 -13.13 -4.33
CA HIS A 126 12.52 -14.39 -3.59
C HIS A 126 11.38 -14.65 -2.58
N ILE A 127 10.17 -14.13 -2.86
CA ILE A 127 8.94 -14.38 -2.10
C ILE A 127 8.03 -15.28 -2.93
N GLY A 128 7.79 -16.50 -2.43
CA GLY A 128 6.92 -17.48 -3.10
C GLY A 128 5.41 -17.24 -2.90
N GLU A 129 5.05 -16.38 -1.95
CA GLU A 129 3.66 -16.06 -1.62
C GLU A 129 3.06 -14.98 -2.53
N LYS A 130 1.73 -15.01 -2.70
CA LYS A 130 1.03 -13.93 -3.42
C LYS A 130 1.12 -12.62 -2.63
N ILE A 131 1.61 -11.57 -3.29
CA ILE A 131 1.58 -10.22 -2.75
C ILE A 131 0.19 -9.61 -2.94
N THR A 132 -0.39 -9.09 -1.86
CA THR A 132 -1.72 -8.49 -1.83
C THR A 132 -1.71 -6.98 -1.66
N SER A 133 -0.57 -6.42 -1.27
CA SER A 133 -0.29 -4.98 -1.23
C SER A 133 1.20 -4.75 -0.97
N ALA A 134 1.69 -3.55 -1.26
CA ALA A 134 3.07 -3.15 -0.98
C ALA A 134 3.14 -1.64 -0.75
N LEU A 135 4.14 -1.17 0.00
CA LEU A 135 4.40 0.26 0.20
C LEU A 135 5.88 0.51 0.50
N GLN A 136 6.36 1.71 0.19
CA GLN A 136 7.59 2.24 0.78
C GLN A 136 7.22 2.96 2.08
N TRP A 137 7.86 2.59 3.18
CA TRP A 137 7.66 3.27 4.45
C TRP A 137 8.57 4.51 4.51
N ILE A 138 8.27 5.44 5.43
CA ILE A 138 9.04 6.67 5.63
C ILE A 138 10.52 6.45 6.01
N ASN A 139 10.90 5.20 6.36
CA ASN A 139 12.30 4.81 6.58
C ASN A 139 13.03 4.43 5.28
N GLY A 140 12.42 4.70 4.12
CA GLY A 140 12.96 4.39 2.79
C GLY A 140 12.85 2.93 2.38
N ARG A 141 12.40 2.00 3.25
CA ARG A 141 12.33 0.56 2.93
C ARG A 141 10.99 0.17 2.33
N THR A 142 11.01 -0.79 1.42
CA THR A 142 9.80 -1.38 0.85
C THR A 142 9.31 -2.56 1.70
N TYR A 143 8.00 -2.58 1.95
CA TYR A 143 7.30 -3.63 2.68
C TYR A 143 6.27 -4.28 1.75
N PHE A 144 6.25 -5.60 1.73
CA PHE A 144 5.34 -6.41 0.94
C PHE A 144 4.39 -7.17 1.85
N PHE A 145 3.10 -7.17 1.55
CA PHE A 145 2.08 -7.81 2.37
C PHE A 145 1.49 -9.00 1.64
N SER A 146 1.28 -10.07 2.38
CA SER A 146 0.60 -11.26 1.91
C SER A 146 -0.40 -11.71 2.96
N TYR A 147 -1.69 -11.54 2.65
CA TYR A 147 -2.81 -11.91 3.52
C TYR A 147 -2.69 -11.34 4.95
N LYS A 148 -2.24 -12.15 5.91
CA LYS A 148 -2.14 -11.80 7.34
C LYS A 148 -0.73 -11.44 7.78
N SER A 149 0.24 -11.52 6.88
CA SER A 149 1.65 -11.33 7.19
C SER A 149 2.30 -10.33 6.24
N TYR A 150 3.46 -9.82 6.64
CA TYR A 150 4.23 -8.89 5.83
C TYR A 150 5.72 -9.22 5.87
N TYR A 151 6.42 -8.76 4.84
CA TYR A 151 7.85 -8.88 4.61
C TYR A 151 8.44 -7.48 4.55
N ARG A 152 9.63 -7.29 5.12
CA ARG A 152 10.46 -6.10 4.87
C ARG A 152 11.53 -6.51 3.88
N TYR A 153 11.71 -5.75 2.80
CA TYR A 153 12.70 -6.06 1.79
C TYR A 153 14.00 -5.32 2.06
N ASP A 154 15.11 -6.03 1.94
CA ASP A 154 16.45 -5.47 1.95
C ASP A 154 16.92 -5.35 0.49
N HIS A 155 16.85 -4.13 -0.03
CA HIS A 155 17.25 -3.85 -1.42
C HIS A 155 18.78 -3.89 -1.62
N ILE A 156 19.57 -3.79 -0.54
CA ILE A 156 21.04 -3.84 -0.62
C ILE A 156 21.48 -5.30 -0.83
N ASN A 157 20.91 -6.20 -0.04
CA ASN A 157 21.21 -7.63 -0.13
C ASN A 157 20.30 -8.39 -1.11
N HIS A 158 19.37 -7.70 -1.77
CA HIS A 158 18.40 -8.27 -2.72
C HIS A 158 17.62 -9.45 -2.15
N GLN A 159 17.14 -9.35 -0.91
CA GLN A 159 16.41 -10.42 -0.24
C GLN A 159 15.41 -9.90 0.78
N VAL A 160 14.54 -10.78 1.27
CA VAL A 160 13.76 -10.51 2.47
C VAL A 160 14.74 -10.32 3.64
N ASP A 161 14.52 -9.25 4.40
CA ASP A 161 15.33 -8.92 5.56
C ASP A 161 15.30 -10.07 6.60
N ASP A 162 16.46 -10.41 7.16
CA ASP A 162 16.66 -11.56 8.06
C ASP A 162 16.69 -11.15 9.56
N SER A 163 16.43 -9.89 9.88
CA SER A 163 16.48 -9.36 11.25
C SER A 163 15.50 -10.07 12.18
N TYR A 164 15.93 -10.32 13.43
CA TYR A 164 15.09 -10.94 14.45
C TYR A 164 14.04 -9.97 15.06
N PRO A 165 12.75 -10.37 15.20
CA PRO A 165 12.21 -11.68 14.83
C PRO A 165 12.07 -11.80 13.31
N THR A 166 12.32 -12.97 12.75
CA THR A 166 12.41 -13.14 11.28
C THR A 166 11.09 -12.80 10.58
N TYR A 167 11.18 -12.41 9.31
CA TYR A 167 10.02 -12.24 8.43
C TYR A 167 9.62 -13.59 7.80
N PRO A 168 8.34 -13.77 7.41
CA PRO A 168 7.24 -12.81 7.52
C PRO A 168 6.70 -12.66 8.95
N ARG A 169 6.24 -11.45 9.28
CA ARG A 169 5.67 -11.12 10.60
C ARG A 169 4.16 -10.87 10.50
N PRO A 170 3.38 -11.12 11.57
CA PRO A 170 1.94 -10.90 11.55
C PRO A 170 1.58 -9.40 11.48
N ILE A 171 0.72 -9.02 10.52
CA ILE A 171 0.25 -7.64 10.35
C ILE A 171 -0.49 -7.16 11.61
N SER A 172 -1.33 -8.02 12.19
CA SER A 172 -2.15 -7.69 13.34
C SER A 172 -1.33 -7.22 14.55
N GLU A 173 -0.20 -7.85 14.81
CA GLU A 173 0.63 -7.51 15.96
C GLU A 173 1.54 -6.31 15.68
N TRP A 174 2.16 -6.29 14.50
CA TRP A 174 3.22 -5.32 14.19
C TRP A 174 2.70 -3.99 13.63
N TRP A 175 1.63 -4.03 12.83
CA TRP A 175 1.06 -2.84 12.19
C TRP A 175 -0.22 -2.38 12.88
N LEU A 176 -1.08 -3.31 13.30
CA LEU A 176 -2.36 -2.99 13.95
C LEU A 176 -2.28 -2.90 15.48
N GLN A 177 -1.17 -3.33 16.08
CA GLN A 177 -0.97 -3.37 17.52
C GLN A 177 -2.06 -4.16 18.28
N CYS A 178 -2.66 -5.16 17.64
CA CYS A 178 -3.59 -6.08 18.29
C CYS A 178 -2.82 -6.90 19.32
N LYS A 179 -3.11 -6.66 20.61
CA LYS A 179 -2.59 -7.50 21.70
C LYS A 179 -3.39 -8.81 21.71
N HIS A 180 -2.72 -9.96 21.73
CA HIS A 180 -3.38 -11.22 22.06
C HIS A 180 -3.89 -11.09 23.51
N GLY A 181 -5.21 -11.07 23.69
CA GLY A 181 -5.81 -11.03 25.00
C GLY A 181 -5.36 -12.24 25.81
N ALA A 182 -4.75 -11.99 26.96
CA ALA A 182 -4.78 -12.95 28.06
C ALA A 182 -6.24 -13.36 28.27
N SER A 183 -6.48 -14.66 28.47
CA SER A 183 -7.82 -15.18 28.73
C SER A 183 -8.48 -14.39 29.85
N SER A 184 -9.54 -13.63 29.54
CA SER A 184 -10.49 -13.22 30.55
C SER A 184 -11.30 -14.47 30.91
N SER A 185 -10.90 -15.12 31.99
CA SER A 185 -11.73 -16.08 32.71
C SER A 185 -13.02 -15.41 33.18
N GLU A 186 -14.15 -16.04 32.83
CA GLU A 186 -15.51 -15.89 33.38
C GLU A 186 -16.26 -14.59 32.96
N THR A 187 -17.51 -14.58 32.47
CA THR A 187 -18.66 -15.47 32.65
C THR A 187 -19.65 -15.33 31.48
N SER A 188 -20.25 -16.45 31.07
CA SER A 188 -21.50 -16.65 30.32
C SER A 188 -22.16 -15.46 29.62
N GLY A 189 -22.01 -15.42 28.30
CA GLY A 189 -22.91 -14.76 27.37
C GLY A 189 -22.68 -15.34 25.98
N THR A 190 -23.64 -16.09 25.46
CA THR A 190 -23.61 -16.69 24.12
C THR A 190 -23.58 -15.60 23.05
N ALA A 191 -22.39 -15.14 22.69
CA ALA A 191 -22.13 -14.45 21.44
C ALA A 191 -21.33 -15.42 20.56
N THR A 192 -22.02 -16.09 19.64
CA THR A 192 -21.37 -16.84 18.56
C THR A 192 -20.53 -15.86 17.74
N TYR A 193 -19.21 -15.87 17.97
CA TYR A 193 -18.22 -15.17 17.15
C TYR A 193 -18.14 -15.86 15.78
N SER A 194 -19.16 -15.66 14.96
CA SER A 194 -19.26 -16.22 13.62
C SER A 194 -19.61 -15.12 12.64
N HIS A 195 -18.69 -14.18 12.35
CA HIS A 195 -18.72 -13.39 11.10
C HIS A 195 -17.46 -12.53 10.81
N PHE A 196 -16.26 -12.88 11.28
CA PHE A 196 -15.01 -12.14 10.93
C PHE A 196 -14.19 -12.80 9.81
N SER A 197 -14.86 -13.36 8.80
CA SER A 197 -14.21 -14.16 7.75
C SER A 197 -14.45 -13.61 6.34
N ARG A 198 -13.90 -12.42 6.05
CA ARG A 198 -13.37 -12.08 4.70
C ARG A 198 -12.69 -10.69 4.70
N TRP A 199 -11.47 -10.63 5.23
CA TRP A 199 -10.57 -9.49 5.02
C TRP A 199 -10.12 -9.50 3.56
N LYS A 200 -10.67 -8.62 2.72
CA LYS A 200 -10.20 -8.45 1.33
C LYS A 200 -9.61 -7.06 1.15
N ARG A 201 -8.28 -7.03 1.26
CA ARG A 201 -7.35 -5.93 0.94
C ARG A 201 -7.43 -4.73 1.89
N ALA A 202 -6.28 -4.10 2.12
CA ALA A 202 -6.09 -2.92 2.97
C ALA A 202 -5.37 -1.84 2.15
N ALA A 203 -5.68 -0.58 2.38
CA ALA A 203 -4.86 0.54 1.91
C ALA A 203 -4.03 1.08 3.10
N ILE A 204 -2.89 1.72 2.82
CA ILE A 204 -2.08 2.39 3.84
C ILE A 204 -1.35 3.55 3.13
N ILE A 205 -1.52 4.81 3.56
CA ILE A 205 -0.98 6.02 2.88
C ILE A 205 -0.55 7.09 3.89
N PHE A 206 0.72 7.37 4.14
CA PHE A 206 1.12 8.49 5.04
C PHE A 206 2.30 9.30 4.52
N GLU A 207 2.37 10.55 5.00
CA GLU A 207 3.48 11.49 4.85
C GLU A 207 3.76 12.15 6.22
N SER A 208 5.03 12.27 6.62
CA SER A 208 5.50 13.45 7.37
C SER A 208 6.98 13.71 7.08
N ASN A 209 7.24 14.85 6.44
CA ASN A 209 8.51 15.51 6.08
C ASN A 209 9.84 14.75 6.24
N TYR A 210 10.56 14.67 5.12
CA TYR A 210 11.99 14.40 5.07
C TYR A 210 12.77 15.42 5.90
N THR A 211 13.15 15.05 7.12
CA THR A 211 14.32 15.62 7.79
C THR A 211 15.23 14.46 8.18
N ASP A 212 16.26 14.29 7.37
CA ASP A 212 17.52 13.62 7.63
C ASP A 212 17.62 12.88 8.98
N PHE A 213 17.32 11.58 8.98
CA PHE A 213 17.50 10.70 10.15
C PHE A 213 18.84 9.95 10.10
N ASP A 214 19.85 10.50 9.42
CA ASP A 214 21.23 9.99 9.43
C ASP A 214 22.05 10.47 10.65
N SER A 215 21.40 11.04 11.65
CA SER A 215 22.01 11.21 12.96
C SER A 215 21.02 10.79 14.05
N LEU A 216 21.04 9.51 14.41
CA LEU A 216 21.02 9.04 15.81
C LEU A 216 20.99 7.49 15.86
N ASN A 217 22.18 6.97 16.17
CA ASN A 217 22.44 5.75 16.94
C ASN A 217 22.40 4.39 16.22
N HIS A 218 23.62 3.90 15.97
CA HIS A 218 24.05 2.53 16.27
C HIS A 218 23.52 2.06 17.63
N ASN A 219 22.32 1.48 17.67
CA ASN A 219 21.92 0.59 18.76
C ASN A 219 20.98 -0.48 18.21
N ASN A 220 21.51 -1.70 18.15
CA ASN A 220 20.76 -2.93 17.98
C ASN A 220 19.65 -3.02 19.05
N GLY A 221 18.41 -3.27 18.63
CA GLY A 221 17.32 -3.57 19.55
C GLY A 221 15.98 -3.05 19.06
N GLN A 222 15.10 -4.00 18.74
CA GLN A 222 13.70 -3.84 18.38
C GLN A 222 13.02 -2.63 19.04
N ARG A 223 12.83 -1.56 18.28
CA ARG A 223 11.77 -0.59 18.57
C ARG A 223 10.54 -1.06 17.82
N LYS A 224 9.48 -1.40 18.56
CA LYS A 224 8.13 -1.50 17.97
C LYS A 224 7.89 -0.25 17.14
N MET A 225 7.13 -0.35 16.05
CA MET A 225 6.77 0.81 15.22
C MET A 225 5.99 1.82 16.08
N GLU A 226 6.72 2.67 16.80
CA GLU A 226 6.22 3.75 17.63
C GLU A 226 5.79 4.86 16.68
N GLN A 227 4.48 5.08 16.59
CA GLN A 227 3.88 6.20 15.86
C GLN A 227 4.07 7.50 16.64
N ASN A 228 5.32 7.84 16.96
CA ASN A 228 5.67 9.12 17.55
C ASN A 228 6.11 10.07 16.43
N SER A 229 5.15 10.53 15.63
CA SER A 229 5.30 11.77 14.87
C SER A 229 3.93 12.45 14.81
N PHE A 230 3.81 13.53 15.58
CA PHE A 230 2.79 14.56 15.42
C PHE A 230 3.05 15.20 14.05
N LEU A 231 2.37 14.74 12.99
CA LEU A 231 2.12 15.40 11.70
C LEU A 231 1.43 14.35 10.79
N ILE A 232 0.10 14.46 10.66
CA ILE A 232 -0.83 13.77 9.73
C ILE A 232 -0.41 12.35 9.27
N ASN A 233 -0.61 11.35 10.12
CA ASN A 233 -0.55 9.95 9.68
C ASN A 233 -1.92 9.54 9.08
N ILE A 234 -2.03 9.40 7.76
CA ILE A 234 -3.23 8.80 7.15
C ILE A 234 -3.10 7.25 7.17
N PHE A 235 -3.62 6.61 8.23
CA PHE A 235 -3.76 5.15 8.21
C PHE A 235 -5.03 4.77 7.46
N LEU A 236 -4.94 4.65 6.14
CA LEU A 236 -6.09 4.33 5.27
C LEU A 236 -6.49 2.85 5.31
N PHE A 237 -6.84 2.29 6.46
CA PHE A 237 -7.37 0.91 6.50
C PHE A 237 -8.73 0.81 5.79
N VAL A 238 -8.72 0.57 4.48
CA VAL A 238 -9.90 0.20 3.71
C VAL A 238 -10.28 -1.23 4.11
N ILE A 239 -11.20 -1.36 5.07
CA ILE A 239 -11.86 -2.63 5.38
C ILE A 239 -13.05 -2.74 4.44
N THR A 240 -12.98 -3.62 3.43
CA THR A 240 -14.17 -3.96 2.65
C THR A 240 -14.91 -5.12 3.34
N TYR A 241 -16.10 -4.81 3.86
CA TYR A 241 -17.08 -5.81 4.28
C TYR A 241 -17.80 -6.37 3.05
N TYR A 242 -17.99 -7.69 3.01
CA TYR A 242 -19.09 -8.31 2.29
C TYR A 242 -20.01 -8.91 3.35
N LEU A 243 -21.28 -8.47 3.36
CA LEU A 243 -22.37 -9.08 4.10
C LEU A 243 -22.57 -10.54 3.66
#